data_AF-A0A0M0GHF7-F1
#
_entry.id   AF-A0A0M0GHF7-F1
#
_cell.length_a   1.000
_cell.length_b   1.000
_cell.length_c   1.000
_cell.angle_alpha   90.00
_cell.angle_beta   90.00
_cell.angle_gamma   90.00
#
_symmetry.space_group_name_H-M   'P 1'
#
loop_
_entity.id
_entity.type
_entity.pdbx_description
1 polymer ?
#
loop_
_entity_poly.entity_id
_entity_poly.type
_entity_poly.pdbx_seq_one_letter_code
_entity_poly.pdbx_strand_id
1 'polypeptide(L)'
;MSEKQNNKTMENMIINWGLPDCIKENEDYIVFKFDDKGLLNTKERGYHCEDGNVKFCLYYKRNEKVLFSMDFYKRNQRIMEELKRDKKEINLELLYVHDESLRKIGIASYYIEKLKYYAIQEGIEQIYVRANANAINFKQDNKKNSLSQSELEKFYKNRRSSEMPIVLFT
;
A
#
# COMPACT_ATOMS: atom_id res chain seq x y z
N MET A 1 -11.08 10.89 -21.00
CA MET A 1 -11.98 10.02 -20.20
C MET A 1 -12.52 10.83 -19.04
N SER A 2 -13.70 10.50 -18.49
CA SER A 2 -14.22 11.21 -17.31
C SER A 2 -13.52 10.72 -16.04
N GLU A 3 -13.42 11.57 -15.02
CA GLU A 3 -12.78 11.26 -13.72
C GLU A 3 -13.35 9.98 -13.08
N LYS A 4 -14.67 9.81 -13.11
CA LYS A 4 -15.35 8.59 -12.65
C LYS A 4 -14.88 7.32 -13.38
N GLN A 5 -14.59 7.43 -14.68
CA GLN A 5 -14.10 6.32 -15.48
C GLN A 5 -12.63 5.99 -15.15
N ASN A 6 -11.81 7.00 -14.86
CA ASN A 6 -10.42 6.80 -14.43
C ASN A 6 -10.39 6.07 -13.07
N ASN A 7 -11.19 6.53 -12.10
CA ASN A 7 -11.25 5.93 -10.76
C ASN A 7 -11.67 4.45 -10.82
N LYS A 8 -12.69 4.11 -11.62
CA LYS A 8 -13.12 2.72 -11.80
C LYS A 8 -12.05 1.86 -12.49
N THR A 9 -11.29 2.44 -13.42
CA THR A 9 -10.15 1.75 -14.05
C THR A 9 -9.07 1.44 -13.03
N MET A 10 -8.78 2.39 -12.12
CA MET A 10 -7.82 2.21 -11.03
C MET A 10 -8.28 1.12 -10.05
N GLU A 11 -9.55 1.15 -9.60
CA GLU A 11 -10.10 0.09 -8.73
C GLU A 11 -9.96 -1.30 -9.35
N ASN A 12 -10.36 -1.44 -10.62
CA ASN A 12 -10.25 -2.72 -11.33
C ASN A 12 -8.79 -3.18 -11.44
N MET A 13 -7.85 -2.27 -11.67
CA MET A 13 -6.42 -2.60 -11.70
C MET A 13 -5.95 -3.14 -10.35
N ILE A 14 -6.32 -2.50 -9.24
CA ILE A 14 -5.94 -2.95 -7.89
C ILE A 14 -6.60 -4.29 -7.55
N ILE A 15 -7.87 -4.49 -7.89
CA ILE A 15 -8.55 -5.79 -7.72
C ILE A 15 -7.84 -6.87 -8.52
N ASN A 16 -7.47 -6.58 -9.77
CA ASN A 16 -6.74 -7.49 -10.65
C ASN A 16 -5.29 -7.76 -10.19
N TRP A 17 -4.76 -7.01 -9.24
CA TRP A 17 -3.51 -7.43 -8.60
C TRP A 17 -3.68 -8.79 -7.93
N GLY A 18 -4.87 -9.11 -7.41
CA GLY A 18 -5.22 -10.39 -6.81
C GLY A 18 -4.73 -10.53 -5.37
N LEU A 19 -4.93 -11.72 -4.81
CA LEU A 19 -4.48 -12.06 -3.46
C LEU A 19 -3.16 -12.86 -3.50
N PRO A 20 -2.28 -12.69 -2.50
CA PRO A 20 -1.15 -13.59 -2.31
C PRO A 20 -1.62 -14.98 -1.87
N ASP A 21 -0.88 -16.02 -2.27
CA ASP A 21 -1.22 -17.43 -2.01
C ASP A 21 -1.49 -17.72 -0.51
N CYS A 22 -0.77 -17.04 0.39
CA CYS A 22 -0.89 -17.22 1.82
C CYS A 22 -2.24 -16.83 2.44
N ILE A 23 -3.11 -16.14 1.70
CA ILE A 23 -4.49 -15.83 2.12
C ILE A 23 -5.54 -16.24 1.07
N LYS A 24 -5.10 -16.90 -0.01
CA LYS A 24 -5.94 -17.21 -1.17
C LYS A 24 -7.01 -18.26 -0.89
N GLU A 25 -6.77 -19.15 0.07
CA GLU A 25 -7.78 -20.11 0.55
C GLU A 25 -9.05 -19.43 1.11
N ASN A 26 -8.97 -18.15 1.49
CA ASN A 26 -10.07 -17.36 2.05
C ASN A 26 -10.63 -16.33 1.06
N GLU A 27 -10.30 -16.43 -0.24
CA GLU A 27 -10.62 -15.45 -1.28
C GLU A 27 -12.10 -15.06 -1.31
N ASP A 28 -13.02 -16.03 -1.23
CA ASP A 28 -14.47 -15.80 -1.26
C ASP A 28 -14.98 -14.83 -0.16
N TYR A 29 -14.20 -14.70 0.91
CA TYR A 29 -14.53 -13.89 2.07
C TYR A 29 -13.70 -12.62 2.17
N ILE A 30 -12.71 -12.42 1.29
CA ILE A 30 -11.86 -11.23 1.26
C ILE A 30 -12.36 -10.30 0.16
N VAL A 31 -12.55 -9.02 0.50
CA VAL A 31 -12.94 -7.99 -0.46
C VAL A 31 -11.99 -6.82 -0.39
N PHE A 32 -11.61 -6.34 -1.58
CA PHE A 32 -10.93 -5.06 -1.74
C PHE A 32 -11.92 -3.92 -1.46
N LYS A 33 -11.58 -3.07 -0.50
CA LYS A 33 -12.38 -1.87 -0.19
C LYS A 33 -11.57 -0.61 -0.45
N PHE A 34 -12.25 0.35 -1.06
CA PHE A 34 -11.77 1.67 -1.43
C PHE A 34 -12.62 2.78 -0.78
N ASP A 35 -13.36 2.44 0.27
CA ASP A 35 -14.14 3.37 1.08
C ASP A 35 -14.26 2.86 2.52
N ASP A 36 -14.70 3.75 3.41
CA ASP A 36 -14.86 3.44 4.83
C ASP A 36 -16.18 2.71 5.15
N LYS A 37 -17.06 2.50 4.15
CA LYS A 37 -18.42 2.00 4.40
C LYS A 37 -18.40 0.56 4.91
N GLY A 38 -19.00 0.34 6.07
CA GLY A 38 -19.06 -1.00 6.69
C GLY A 38 -17.74 -1.49 7.25
N LEU A 39 -16.70 -0.66 7.33
CA LEU A 39 -15.47 -1.03 8.03
C LEU A 39 -15.66 -0.97 9.54
N LEU A 40 -15.41 -2.11 10.18
CA LEU A 40 -15.44 -2.29 11.62
C LEU A 40 -14.03 -2.66 12.11
N ASN A 41 -13.80 -2.52 13.42
CA ASN A 41 -12.60 -3.03 14.10
C ASN A 41 -11.24 -2.52 13.56
N THR A 42 -11.21 -1.31 13.02
CA THR A 42 -9.99 -0.62 12.59
C THR A 42 -10.07 0.87 12.94
N LYS A 43 -8.94 1.52 13.18
CA LYS A 43 -8.82 2.98 13.31
C LYS A 43 -8.38 3.66 12.02
N GLU A 44 -7.90 2.89 11.05
CA GLU A 44 -7.47 3.40 9.75
C GLU A 44 -8.69 3.77 8.90
N ARG A 45 -8.67 4.95 8.29
CA ARG A 45 -9.82 5.57 7.58
C ARG A 45 -9.35 6.38 6.38
N GLY A 46 -10.32 6.89 5.61
CA GLY A 46 -10.06 7.68 4.41
C GLY A 46 -9.65 6.80 3.23
N TYR A 47 -10.15 5.57 3.16
CA TYR A 47 -9.96 4.74 1.97
C TYR A 47 -10.62 5.40 0.76
N HIS A 48 -9.92 5.39 -0.37
CA HIS A 48 -10.33 6.02 -1.63
C HIS A 48 -9.56 5.40 -2.81
N CYS A 49 -10.08 5.57 -4.02
CA CYS A 49 -9.39 5.18 -5.24
C CYS A 49 -9.59 6.25 -6.31
N GLU A 50 -8.60 7.12 -6.41
CA GLU A 50 -8.51 8.19 -7.39
C GLU A 50 -7.37 7.88 -8.37
N ASP A 51 -7.39 8.52 -9.54
CA ASP A 51 -6.34 8.36 -10.53
C ASP A 51 -4.95 8.73 -9.97
N GLY A 52 -4.15 7.71 -9.68
CA GLY A 52 -2.82 7.88 -9.11
C GLY A 52 -2.79 8.25 -7.63
N ASN A 53 -3.91 8.23 -6.91
CA ASN A 53 -3.97 8.44 -5.46
C ASN A 53 -4.91 7.40 -4.85
N VAL A 54 -4.32 6.39 -4.19
CA VAL A 54 -5.04 5.17 -3.84
C VAL A 54 -4.75 4.79 -2.40
N LYS A 55 -5.83 4.61 -1.65
CA LYS A 55 -5.81 3.98 -0.34
C LYS A 55 -6.85 2.88 -0.28
N PHE A 56 -6.40 1.63 -0.21
CA PHE A 56 -7.29 0.47 -0.17
C PHE A 56 -6.98 -0.46 0.99
N CYS A 57 -7.93 -1.33 1.32
CA CYS A 57 -7.72 -2.42 2.25
C CYS A 57 -8.29 -3.76 1.77
N LEU A 58 -7.76 -4.84 2.34
CA LEU A 58 -8.37 -6.16 2.27
C LEU A 58 -9.24 -6.36 3.51
N TYR A 59 -10.53 -6.50 3.30
CA TYR A 59 -11.52 -6.70 4.36
C TYR A 59 -12.03 -8.14 4.35
N TYR A 60 -11.87 -8.82 5.49
CA TYR A 60 -12.34 -10.19 5.68
C TYR A 60 -13.73 -10.18 6.30
N LYS A 61 -14.72 -10.60 5.51
CA LYS A 61 -16.14 -10.50 5.85
C LYS A 61 -16.56 -11.37 7.03
N ARG A 62 -15.95 -12.55 7.20
CA ARG A 62 -16.38 -13.54 8.20
C ARG A 62 -16.23 -13.07 9.64
N ASN A 63 -15.24 -12.22 9.90
CA ASN A 63 -14.95 -11.70 11.23
C ASN A 63 -14.86 -10.18 11.26
N GLU A 64 -15.31 -9.52 10.19
CA GLU A 64 -15.43 -8.07 10.07
C GLU A 64 -14.13 -7.33 10.40
N LYS A 65 -12.99 -7.81 9.86
CA LYS A 65 -11.66 -7.26 10.13
C LYS A 65 -10.97 -6.81 8.85
N VAL A 66 -10.20 -5.73 8.98
CA VAL A 66 -9.21 -5.36 7.97
C VAL A 66 -7.96 -6.20 8.17
N LEU A 67 -7.51 -6.89 7.11
CA LEU A 67 -6.29 -7.72 7.14
C LEU A 67 -5.05 -6.91 6.74
N PHE A 68 -5.20 -6.06 5.73
CA PHE A 68 -4.12 -5.31 5.10
C PHE A 68 -4.61 -3.94 4.66
N SER A 69 -3.72 -2.95 4.66
CA SER A 69 -3.96 -1.64 4.05
C SER A 69 -2.73 -1.12 3.35
N MET A 70 -2.96 -0.41 2.26
CA MET A 70 -1.93 0.24 1.48
C MET A 70 -2.42 1.62 1.03
N ASP A 71 -1.52 2.60 1.13
CA ASP A 71 -1.75 4.01 0.79
C ASP A 71 -0.57 4.49 -0.04
N PHE A 72 -0.83 4.87 -1.29
CA PHE A 72 0.18 5.41 -2.18
C PHE A 72 -0.40 6.45 -3.14
N TYR A 73 0.44 7.41 -3.53
CA TYR A 73 0.06 8.41 -4.52
C TYR A 73 1.22 8.83 -5.44
N LYS A 74 0.91 9.12 -6.70
CA LYS A 74 1.81 9.80 -7.65
C LYS A 74 1.96 11.24 -7.17
N ARG A 75 3.21 11.69 -6.97
CA ARG A 75 3.42 13.08 -6.57
C ARG A 75 3.06 14.01 -7.73
N ASN A 76 2.31 15.07 -7.43
CA ASN A 76 1.93 16.07 -8.42
C ASN A 76 3.18 16.75 -9.00
N GLN A 77 3.24 16.87 -10.32
CA GLN A 77 4.36 17.46 -11.04
C GLN A 77 4.68 18.90 -10.58
N ARG A 78 3.66 19.71 -10.26
CA ARG A 78 3.86 21.08 -9.75
C ARG A 78 4.59 21.09 -8.40
N ILE A 79 4.28 20.14 -7.52
CA ILE A 79 4.96 19.98 -6.23
C ILE A 79 6.41 19.51 -6.45
N MET A 80 6.63 18.67 -7.47
CA MET A 80 7.97 18.20 -7.82
C MET A 80 8.86 19.34 -8.33
N GLU A 81 8.32 20.21 -9.18
CA GLU A 81 8.99 21.42 -9.67
C GLU A 81 9.35 22.37 -8.52
N GLU A 82 8.42 22.60 -7.59
CA GLU A 82 8.65 23.43 -6.39
C GLU A 82 9.75 22.84 -5.48
N LEU A 83 9.80 21.52 -5.34
CA LEU A 83 10.81 20.81 -4.56
C LEU A 83 12.13 20.59 -5.31
N LYS A 84 12.26 21.07 -6.56
CA LYS A 84 13.41 20.82 -7.44
C LYS A 84 13.75 19.33 -7.54
N ARG A 85 12.71 18.49 -7.56
CA ARG A 85 12.84 17.04 -7.75
C ARG A 85 12.49 16.74 -9.19
N ASP A 86 13.48 16.22 -9.91
CA ASP A 86 13.34 16.01 -11.35
C ASP A 86 12.74 14.63 -11.70
N LYS A 87 12.60 13.75 -10.71
CA LYS A 87 12.21 12.35 -10.92
C LYS A 87 10.75 12.10 -10.63
N LYS A 88 9.97 11.61 -11.60
CA LYS A 88 8.59 11.17 -11.36
C LYS A 88 8.54 10.10 -10.27
N GLU A 89 7.75 10.31 -9.23
CA GLU A 89 7.74 9.44 -8.05
C GLU A 89 6.35 9.06 -7.57
N ILE A 90 6.24 7.83 -7.04
CA ILE A 90 5.13 7.41 -6.20
C ILE A 90 5.59 7.49 -4.75
N ASN A 91 4.81 8.14 -3.88
CA ASN A 91 4.98 8.04 -2.44
C ASN A 91 4.16 6.86 -1.93
N LEU A 92 4.79 5.97 -1.18
CA LEU A 92 4.15 4.92 -0.40
C LEU A 92 4.08 5.39 1.06
N GLU A 93 2.90 5.83 1.48
CA GLU A 93 2.65 6.32 2.84
C GLU A 93 2.32 5.19 3.82
N LEU A 94 1.64 4.15 3.35
CA LEU A 94 1.24 3.02 4.18
C LEU A 94 1.40 1.69 3.46
N LEU A 95 1.99 0.73 4.17
CA LEU A 95 2.02 -0.69 3.81
C LEU A 95 1.91 -1.50 5.09
N TYR A 96 0.70 -1.86 5.48
CA TYR A 96 0.42 -2.36 6.83
C TYR A 96 -0.41 -3.64 6.84
N VAL A 97 0.05 -4.62 7.61
CA VAL A 97 -0.69 -5.86 7.89
C VAL A 97 -1.22 -5.77 9.32
N HIS A 98 -2.53 -5.65 9.45
CA HIS A 98 -3.22 -5.37 10.70
C HIS A 98 -3.15 -6.56 11.66
N ASP A 99 -3.48 -7.76 11.16
CA ASP A 99 -3.46 -8.99 11.94
C ASP A 99 -2.03 -9.50 12.17
N GLU A 100 -1.61 -9.64 13.43
CA GLU A 100 -0.27 -10.10 13.79
C GLU A 100 0.06 -11.52 13.34
N SER A 101 -0.95 -12.37 13.16
CA SER A 101 -0.79 -13.75 12.67
C SER A 101 -0.49 -13.80 11.17
N LEU A 102 -0.88 -12.74 10.45
CA LEU A 102 -0.66 -12.59 9.00
C LEU A 102 0.60 -11.79 8.67
N ARG A 103 1.37 -11.38 9.68
CA ARG A 103 2.67 -10.72 9.46
C ARG A 103 3.75 -11.75 9.13
N LYS A 104 4.74 -11.31 8.34
CA LYS A 104 5.88 -12.13 7.89
C LYS A 104 5.52 -13.38 7.04
N ILE A 105 4.27 -13.51 6.57
CA ILE A 105 3.84 -14.58 5.65
C ILE A 105 3.70 -14.13 4.18
N GLY A 106 4.16 -12.91 3.86
CA GLY A 106 4.31 -12.48 2.46
C GLY A 106 3.29 -11.47 1.92
N ILE A 107 2.26 -11.09 2.67
CA ILE A 107 1.24 -10.12 2.19
C ILE A 107 1.88 -8.77 1.79
N ALA A 108 2.66 -8.16 2.68
CA ALA A 108 3.33 -6.89 2.38
C ALA A 108 4.33 -7.03 1.22
N SER A 109 5.05 -8.16 1.13
CA SER A 109 5.97 -8.46 0.03
C SER A 109 5.26 -8.54 -1.31
N TYR A 110 4.06 -9.11 -1.34
CA TYR A 110 3.28 -9.22 -2.56
C TYR A 110 2.88 -7.86 -3.10
N TYR A 111 2.27 -7.02 -2.26
CA TYR A 111 1.72 -5.74 -2.69
C TYR A 111 2.79 -4.70 -3.04
N ILE A 112 3.95 -4.72 -2.39
CA ILE A 112 5.07 -3.84 -2.81
C ILE A 112 5.61 -4.23 -4.19
N GLU A 113 5.63 -5.51 -4.55
CA GLU A 113 6.04 -5.92 -5.91
C GLU A 113 4.98 -5.54 -6.95
N LYS A 114 3.68 -5.62 -6.61
CA LYS A 114 2.60 -5.12 -7.47
C LYS A 114 2.71 -3.61 -7.69
N LEU A 115 3.05 -2.85 -6.64
CA LEU A 115 3.29 -1.41 -6.76
C LEU A 115 4.49 -1.11 -7.66
N LYS A 116 5.60 -1.85 -7.51
CA LYS A 116 6.77 -1.69 -8.38
C LYS A 116 6.42 -1.93 -9.84
N TYR A 117 5.69 -3.01 -10.14
CA TYR A 117 5.25 -3.30 -11.49
C TYR A 117 4.38 -2.16 -12.05
N TYR A 118 3.39 -1.70 -11.28
CA TYR A 118 2.56 -0.55 -11.67
C TYR A 118 3.39 0.71 -11.92
N ALA A 119 4.33 1.04 -11.03
CA ALA A 119 5.21 2.19 -11.17
C ALA A 119 6.01 2.14 -12.48
N ILE A 120 6.54 0.97 -12.84
CA ILE A 120 7.28 0.77 -14.09
C ILE A 120 6.37 1.03 -15.31
N GLN A 121 5.16 0.47 -15.31
CA GLN A 121 4.21 0.64 -16.42
C GLN A 121 3.80 2.11 -16.62
N GLU A 122 3.74 2.88 -15.52
CA GLU A 122 3.39 4.30 -15.54
C GLU A 122 4.58 5.23 -15.83
N GLY A 123 5.77 4.69 -16.11
CA GLY A 123 6.98 5.49 -16.36
C GLY A 123 7.42 6.31 -15.14
N ILE A 124 7.16 5.79 -13.94
CA ILE A 124 7.65 6.33 -12.67
C ILE A 124 9.13 5.94 -12.52
N GLU A 125 9.94 6.84 -11.98
CA GLU A 125 11.39 6.66 -11.89
C GLU A 125 11.84 6.16 -10.51
N GLN A 126 11.00 6.31 -9.49
CA GLN A 126 11.27 5.81 -8.14
C GLN A 126 10.01 5.68 -7.29
N ILE A 127 10.06 4.77 -6.31
CA ILE A 127 9.12 4.73 -5.19
C ILE A 127 9.81 5.35 -3.98
N TYR A 128 9.14 6.33 -3.40
CA TYR A 128 9.59 7.05 -2.23
C TYR A 128 8.83 6.56 -1.00
N VAL A 129 9.53 6.24 0.09
CA VAL A 129 8.93 5.58 1.27
C VAL A 129 9.40 6.24 2.56
N ARG A 130 8.47 6.52 3.47
CA ARG A 130 8.81 6.87 4.86
C ARG A 130 8.66 5.63 5.74
N ALA A 131 9.76 4.92 5.99
CA ALA A 131 9.76 3.78 6.89
C ALA A 131 9.53 4.26 8.34
N ASN A 132 8.37 3.99 8.91
CA ASN A 132 8.04 4.35 10.29
C ASN A 132 7.35 3.20 11.03
N ALA A 133 8.13 2.37 11.73
CA ALA A 133 7.61 1.25 12.52
C ALA A 133 6.82 1.72 13.77
N ASN A 134 6.98 2.99 14.16
CA ASN A 134 6.38 3.60 15.36
C ASN A 134 5.28 4.61 15.02
N ALA A 135 4.66 4.48 13.83
CA ALA A 135 3.61 5.39 13.40
C ALA A 135 2.48 5.47 14.44
N ILE A 136 2.07 6.70 14.78
CA ILE A 136 1.20 7.00 15.92
C ILE A 136 -0.18 6.33 15.76
N ASN A 137 -0.66 6.24 14.52
CA ASN A 137 -1.92 5.57 14.18
C ASN A 137 -1.97 4.09 14.57
N PHE A 138 -0.82 3.43 14.74
CA PHE A 138 -0.71 2.02 15.14
C PHE A 138 0.00 1.82 16.48
N LYS A 139 0.04 2.86 17.34
CA LYS A 139 0.74 2.77 18.64
C LYS A 139 0.12 1.75 19.59
N GLN A 140 -1.19 1.56 19.51
CA GLN A 140 -1.95 0.64 20.38
C GLN A 140 -2.09 -0.77 19.80
N ASP A 141 -1.62 -1.00 18.57
CA ASP A 141 -1.74 -2.30 17.91
C ASP A 141 -0.77 -3.30 18.54
N ASN A 142 -1.16 -4.58 18.53
CA ASN A 142 -0.28 -5.67 18.92
C ASN A 142 0.98 -5.64 18.04
N LYS A 143 2.18 -5.63 18.65
CA LYS A 143 3.48 -5.60 17.96
C LYS A 143 4.07 -6.99 17.73
N LYS A 144 3.36 -8.06 18.06
CA LYS A 144 3.77 -9.43 17.70
C LYS A 144 4.03 -9.51 16.19
N ASN A 145 5.15 -10.12 15.82
CA ASN A 145 5.60 -10.29 14.43
C ASN A 145 5.76 -8.99 13.61
N SER A 146 5.69 -7.78 14.21
CA SER A 146 6.02 -6.55 13.49
C SER A 146 7.53 -6.46 13.24
N LEU A 147 7.92 -5.75 12.20
CA LEU A 147 9.31 -5.37 11.99
C LEU A 147 9.67 -4.22 12.94
N SER A 148 10.84 -4.29 13.56
CA SER A 148 11.49 -3.11 14.15
C SER A 148 11.82 -2.07 13.08
N GLN A 149 12.15 -0.85 13.47
CA GLN A 149 12.50 0.22 12.53
C GLN A 149 13.64 -0.19 11.58
N SER A 150 14.71 -0.78 12.10
CA SER A 150 15.85 -1.24 11.30
C SER A 150 15.49 -2.40 10.36
N GLU A 151 14.65 -3.33 10.80
CA GLU A 151 14.13 -4.41 9.96
C GLU A 151 13.21 -3.88 8.85
N LEU A 152 12.39 -2.85 9.12
CA LEU A 152 11.52 -2.22 8.15
C LEU A 152 12.31 -1.47 7.07
N GLU A 153 13.34 -0.71 7.47
CA GLU A 153 14.25 -0.08 6.51
C GLU A 153 14.98 -1.12 5.66
N LYS A 154 15.43 -2.22 6.28
CA LYS A 154 16.05 -3.34 5.55
C LYS A 154 15.07 -4.00 4.59
N PHE A 155 13.80 -4.16 4.98
CA PHE A 155 12.74 -4.70 4.13
C PHE A 155 12.61 -3.91 2.82
N TYR A 156 12.61 -2.57 2.90
CA TYR A 156 12.54 -1.71 1.72
C TYR A 156 13.86 -1.68 0.92
N LYS A 157 15.00 -1.56 1.61
CA LYS A 157 16.34 -1.58 0.97
C LYS A 157 16.58 -2.87 0.19
N ASN A 158 16.07 -4.00 0.65
CA ASN A 158 16.22 -5.29 -0.04
C ASN A 158 15.32 -5.44 -1.29
N ARG A 159 14.33 -4.55 -1.48
CA ARG A 159 13.40 -4.58 -2.63
C ARG A 159 13.71 -3.56 -3.71
N ARG A 160 14.72 -2.71 -3.47
CA ARG A 160 15.24 -1.79 -4.48
C ARG A 160 15.80 -2.57 -5.66
N SER A 161 15.61 -2.04 -6.85
CA SER A 161 16.20 -2.54 -8.08
C SER A 161 16.70 -1.36 -8.92
N SER A 162 17.52 -1.62 -9.94
CA SER A 162 17.92 -0.58 -10.89
C SER A 162 16.73 -0.07 -11.70
N GLU A 163 15.79 -0.96 -12.04
CA GLU A 163 14.58 -0.64 -12.80
C GLU A 163 13.57 0.16 -11.97
N MET A 164 13.35 -0.23 -10.72
CA MET A 164 12.51 0.51 -9.77
C MET A 164 13.25 0.72 -8.45
N PRO A 165 13.92 1.88 -8.28
CA PRO A 165 14.52 2.29 -7.03
C PRO A 165 13.48 2.49 -5.92
N ILE A 166 13.84 2.09 -4.70
CA ILE A 166 13.10 2.45 -3.49
C ILE A 166 13.99 3.37 -2.65
N VAL A 167 13.54 4.60 -2.43
CA VAL A 167 14.26 5.63 -1.68
C VAL A 167 13.57 5.86 -0.34
N LEU A 168 14.34 5.83 0.73
CA LEU A 168 13.83 6.10 2.08
C LEU A 168 13.91 7.60 2.40
N PHE A 169 12.86 8.15 3.00
CA PHE A 169 12.92 9.45 3.69
C PHE A 169 13.68 9.25 5.01
N THR A 170 14.81 9.95 5.16
CA THR A 170 15.54 10.10 6.42
C THR A 170 14.99 11.26 7.22
#